data_AF-A0A7Y7ZHJ8-F1
#
_entry.id   AF-A0A7Y7ZHJ8-F1
#
_cell.length_a   1.000
_cell.length_b   1.000
_cell.length_c   1.000
_cell.angle_alpha   90.00
_cell.angle_beta   90.00
_cell.angle_gamma   90.00
#
_symmetry.space_group_name_H-M   'P 1'
#
loop_
_entity.id
_entity.type
_entity.pdbx_description
1 polymer ?
#
loop_
_entity_poly.entity_id
_entity_poly.type
_entity_poly.pdbx_seq_one_letter_code
_entity_poly.pdbx_strand_id
1 'polypeptide(L)'
;MNPIDIPQLVDEPPHVLFWQSDEVAPIALGLVFGMFTGYAAIMTLGGFLLARWYRKYRDDHPDGFMVHMIYWYAGVSGTSKARSIPNPFIREYN
;
A
#
# COMPACT_ATOMS: atom_id res chain seq x y z
N MET A 1 22.08 32.51 -2.91
CA MET A 1 20.87 31.72 -2.59
C MET A 1 21.21 30.88 -1.37
N ASN A 2 20.41 30.97 -0.31
CA ASN A 2 20.55 30.04 0.81
C ASN A 2 19.96 28.69 0.39
N PRO A 3 20.64 27.56 0.66
CA PRO A 3 20.07 26.24 0.37
C PRO A 3 18.79 26.05 1.17
N ILE A 4 17.74 25.58 0.50
CA ILE A 4 16.46 25.20 1.11
C ILE A 4 16.53 23.68 1.28
N ASP A 5 16.32 23.21 2.50
CA ASP A 5 16.27 21.78 2.79
C ASP A 5 14.88 21.25 2.39
N ILE A 6 14.85 20.28 1.47
CA ILE A 6 13.62 19.66 0.98
C ILE A 6 13.47 18.31 1.68
N PRO A 7 12.40 18.09 2.46
CA PRO A 7 12.19 16.83 3.16
C PRO A 7 12.00 15.70 2.14
N GLN A 8 12.82 14.65 2.25
CA GLN A 8 12.81 13.52 1.31
C GLN A 8 11.79 12.43 1.68
N LEU A 9 11.30 12.42 2.94
CA LEU A 9 10.52 11.32 3.51
C LEU A 9 9.01 11.63 3.61
N VAL A 10 8.55 12.73 3.03
CA VAL A 10 7.16 13.19 3.18
C VAL A 10 6.16 12.23 2.54
N ASP A 11 6.57 11.54 1.48
CA ASP A 11 5.76 10.60 0.71
C ASP A 11 5.96 9.14 1.15
N GLU A 12 6.91 8.89 2.07
CA GLU A 12 7.19 7.54 2.54
C GLU A 12 6.11 7.03 3.52
N PRO A 13 5.78 5.73 3.51
CA PRO A 13 4.88 5.15 4.48
C PRO A 13 5.39 5.35 5.92
N PRO A 14 4.49 5.58 6.89
CA PRO A 14 4.89 5.69 8.28
C PRO A 14 5.55 4.40 8.76
N HIS A 15 6.62 4.54 9.53
CA HIS A 15 7.33 3.41 10.10
C HIS A 15 6.72 3.02 11.45
N VAL A 16 6.45 1.73 11.63
CA VAL A 16 6.05 1.12 12.90
C VAL A 16 7.25 0.36 13.44
N LEU A 17 7.85 0.89 14.52
CA LEU A 17 9.13 0.42 15.04
C LEU A 17 10.23 0.50 13.95
N PHE A 18 10.67 -0.64 13.43
CA PHE A 18 11.71 -0.73 12.40
C PHE A 18 11.15 -1.08 11.02
N TRP A 19 9.83 -1.28 10.89
CA TRP A 19 9.20 -1.82 9.68
C TRP A 19 8.24 -0.78 9.11
N GLN A 20 8.06 -0.76 7.80
CA GLN A 20 7.10 0.13 7.16
C GLN A 20 5.66 -0.36 7.43
N SER A 21 4.70 0.57 7.55
CA SER A 21 3.32 0.25 7.89
C SER A 21 2.66 -0.72 6.90
N ASP A 22 3.03 -0.65 5.63
CA ASP A 22 2.51 -1.50 4.56
C ASP A 22 3.06 -2.95 4.63
N GLU A 23 4.20 -3.17 5.29
CA GLU A 23 4.72 -4.51 5.60
C GLU A 23 4.09 -5.09 6.87
N VAL A 24 3.81 -4.24 7.85
CA VAL A 24 3.17 -4.66 9.11
C VAL A 24 1.69 -4.98 8.90
N ALA A 25 1.02 -4.27 7.99
CA ALA A 25 -0.41 -4.44 7.73
C ALA A 25 -0.81 -5.89 7.37
N PRO A 26 -0.18 -6.59 6.40
CA PRO A 26 -0.48 -7.98 6.10
C PRO A 26 -0.36 -8.94 7.30
N ILE A 27 0.63 -8.70 8.17
CA ILE A 27 0.90 -9.54 9.33
C ILE A 27 -0.15 -9.32 10.42
N ALA A 28 -0.44 -8.05 10.71
CA ALA A 28 -1.47 -7.68 11.67
C ALA A 28 -2.86 -8.17 11.22
N LEU A 29 -3.20 -8.01 9.95
CA LEU A 29 -4.44 -8.52 9.37
C LEU A 29 -4.51 -10.05 9.44
N GLY A 30 -3.41 -10.75 9.11
CA GLY A 30 -3.31 -12.20 9.24
C GLY A 30 -3.49 -12.67 10.68
N LEU A 31 -2.92 -11.96 11.65
CA LEU A 31 -3.08 -12.27 13.08
C LEU A 31 -4.53 -12.07 13.54
N VAL A 32 -5.11 -10.91 13.27
CA VAL A 32 -6.50 -10.59 13.67
C VAL A 32 -7.48 -11.57 13.03
N PHE A 33 -7.35 -11.83 11.72
CA PHE A 33 -8.19 -12.80 11.03
C PHE A 33 -7.97 -14.23 11.53
N GLY A 34 -6.71 -14.59 11.81
CA GLY A 34 -6.34 -15.86 12.40
C GLY A 34 -6.91 -16.08 13.79
N MET A 35 -7.02 -15.02 14.61
CA MET A 35 -7.69 -15.09 15.91
C MET A 35 -9.18 -15.42 15.77
N PHE A 36 -9.88 -14.80 14.81
CA PHE A 36 -11.30 -15.09 14.56
C PHE A 36 -11.55 -16.52 14.05
N THR A 37 -10.60 -17.09 13.30
CA THR A 37 -10.74 -18.42 12.69
C THR A 37 -10.14 -19.55 13.53
N GLY A 38 -9.44 -19.24 14.62
CA GLY A 38 -8.71 -20.21 15.45
C GLY A 38 -7.34 -20.64 14.90
N TYR A 39 -6.91 -20.08 13.77
CA TYR A 39 -5.64 -20.39 13.09
C TYR A 39 -4.63 -19.23 13.16
N ALA A 40 -4.53 -18.58 14.33
CA ALA A 40 -3.71 -17.39 14.54
C ALA A 40 -2.26 -17.54 14.03
N ALA A 41 -1.58 -18.63 14.42
CA ALA A 41 -0.18 -18.84 14.04
C ALA A 41 0.00 -19.00 12.52
N ILE A 42 -0.85 -19.81 11.87
CA ILE A 42 -0.76 -20.11 10.44
C ILE A 42 -1.07 -18.86 9.61
N MET A 43 -2.13 -18.13 9.97
CA MET A 43 -2.52 -16.92 9.26
C MET A 43 -1.52 -15.78 9.44
N THR A 44 -0.92 -15.65 10.63
CA THR A 44 0.17 -14.69 10.88
C THR A 44 1.40 -15.03 10.04
N LEU A 45 1.79 -16.31 9.98
CA LEU A 45 2.90 -16.75 9.12
C LEU A 45 2.61 -16.48 7.64
N GLY A 46 1.37 -16.73 7.21
CA GLY A 46 0.91 -16.38 5.86
C GLY A 46 1.04 -14.88 5.59
N GLY A 47 0.59 -14.03 6.52
CA GLY A 47 0.75 -12.58 6.45
C GLY A 47 2.22 -12.14 6.38
N PHE A 48 3.11 -12.82 7.10
CA PHE A 48 4.56 -12.55 7.06
C PHE A 48 5.19 -12.91 5.72
N LEU A 49 4.83 -14.07 5.15
CA LEU A 49 5.28 -14.46 3.82
C LEU A 49 4.76 -13.50 2.74
N LEU A 50 3.51 -13.06 2.87
CA LEU A 50 2.91 -12.06 1.98
C LEU A 50 3.64 -10.72 2.09
N ALA A 51 3.93 -10.24 3.29
CA ALA A 51 4.70 -9.01 3.50
C ALA A 51 6.11 -9.10 2.88
N ARG A 52 6.79 -10.24 3.00
CA ARG A 52 8.10 -10.46 2.37
C ARG A 52 8.03 -10.46 0.84
N TRP A 53 7.01 -11.10 0.28
CA TRP A 53 6.80 -11.11 -1.16
C TRP A 53 6.45 -9.71 -1.68
N TYR A 54 5.58 -9.00 -0.96
CA TYR A 54 5.18 -7.63 -1.28
C TYR A 54 6.37 -6.67 -1.22
N ARG A 55 7.23 -6.77 -0.20
CA ARG A 55 8.48 -5.99 -0.13
C ARG A 55 9.31 -6.17 -1.39
N LYS A 56 9.58 -7.43 -1.79
CA LYS A 56 10.34 -7.71 -3.01
C LYS A 56 9.68 -7.09 -4.24
N TYR A 57 8.37 -7.27 -4.38
CA TYR A 57 7.63 -6.70 -5.51
C TYR A 57 7.71 -5.16 -5.53
N ARG A 58 7.56 -4.50 -4.38
CA ARG A 58 7.66 -3.05 -4.25
C ARG A 58 9.07 -2.55 -4.60
N ASP A 59 10.10 -3.19 -4.07
CA ASP A 59 11.51 -2.78 -4.28
C ASP A 59 11.95 -2.95 -5.76
N ASP A 60 11.31 -3.86 -6.49
CA ASP A 60 11.54 -4.09 -7.94
C ASP A 60 10.82 -3.04 -8.83
N HIS A 61 9.93 -2.20 -8.28
CA HIS A 61 9.11 -1.26 -9.05
C HIS A 61 9.25 0.19 -8.53
N PRO A 62 8.90 1.20 -9.35
CA PRO A 62 8.85 2.59 -8.90
C PRO A 62 7.82 2.82 -7.79
N ASP A 63 8.06 3.84 -6.97
CA ASP A 63 7.14 4.25 -5.91
C ASP A 63 5.72 4.50 -6.45
N GLY A 64 4.72 4.03 -5.72
CA GLY A 64 3.31 4.18 -6.10
C GLY A 64 2.83 3.30 -7.27
N PHE A 65 3.68 2.44 -7.86
CA PHE A 65 3.29 1.56 -8.97
C PHE A 65 2.07 0.69 -8.65
N MET A 66 2.04 0.09 -7.46
CA MET A 66 0.92 -0.77 -7.06
C MET A 66 -0.38 0.02 -6.86
N VAL A 67 -0.30 1.23 -6.31
CA VAL A 67 -1.46 2.14 -6.18
C VAL A 67 -1.98 2.53 -7.56
N HIS A 68 -1.09 2.82 -8.51
CA HIS A 68 -1.46 3.12 -9.89
C HIS A 68 -2.10 1.93 -10.61
N MET A 69 -1.59 0.73 -10.38
CA MET A 69 -2.18 -0.51 -10.90
C MET A 69 -3.59 -0.72 -10.32
N ILE A 70 -3.75 -0.60 -9.00
CA ILE A 70 -5.06 -0.72 -8.33
C ILE A 70 -6.05 0.33 -8.83
N TYR A 71 -5.59 1.56 -9.08
CA TYR A 71 -6.41 2.60 -9.69
C TYR A 71 -7.00 2.13 -11.02
N TRP A 72 -6.18 1.67 -11.97
CA TRP A 72 -6.68 1.26 -13.28
C TRP A 72 -7.51 -0.02 -13.28
N TYR A 73 -7.12 -1.03 -12.49
CA TYR A 73 -7.78 -2.34 -12.54
C TYR A 73 -8.97 -2.45 -11.59
N ALA A 74 -8.89 -1.87 -10.40
CA ALA A 74 -9.91 -2.00 -9.37
C ALA A 74 -10.75 -0.72 -9.20
N GLY A 75 -10.33 0.41 -9.79
CA GLY A 75 -11.08 1.66 -9.73
C GLY A 75 -11.16 2.29 -8.34
N VAL A 76 -10.35 1.82 -7.39
CA VAL A 76 -10.50 2.11 -5.95
C VAL A 76 -10.31 3.60 -5.65
N SER A 77 -9.41 4.30 -6.35
CA SER A 77 -9.25 5.75 -6.20
C SER A 77 -10.14 6.60 -7.12
N GLY A 78 -10.91 5.98 -8.03
CA GLY A 78 -11.95 6.65 -8.82
C GLY A 78 -13.23 6.99 -8.03
N THR A 79 -13.28 6.60 -6.75
CA THR A 79 -14.35 6.96 -5.79
C THR A 79 -14.11 8.32 -5.13
N SER A 80 -12.92 8.89 -5.32
CA SER A 80 -12.57 10.22 -4.83
C SER A 80 -13.34 11.29 -5.61
N LYS A 81 -14.00 12.22 -4.91
CA LYS A 81 -14.56 13.44 -5.52
C LYS A 81 -13.45 14.45 -5.93
N ALA A 82 -12.18 14.07 -5.84
CA ALA A 82 -11.07 14.93 -6.21
C ALA A 82 -11.09 15.20 -7.72
N ARG A 83 -11.08 16.48 -8.10
CA ARG A 83 -11.03 16.91 -9.50
C ARG A 83 -9.75 16.46 -10.22
N SER A 84 -8.67 16.21 -9.47
CA SER A 84 -7.36 15.79 -9.98
C SER A 84 -7.21 14.29 -10.20
N ILE A 85 -8.15 13.48 -9.70
CA ILE A 85 -8.11 12.01 -9.83
C ILE A 85 -9.44 11.58 -10.49
N PRO A 86 -9.53 11.67 -11.83
CA PRO A 86 -10.74 11.28 -12.54
C PRO A 86 -11.03 9.79 -12.36
N ASN A 87 -12.26 9.37 -12.64
CA ASN A 87 -12.59 7.96 -12.58
C ASN A 87 -11.87 7.23 -13.75
N PRO A 88 -11.10 6.17 -13.47
CA PRO A 88 -10.29 5.47 -14.48
C PRO A 88 -11.13 4.76 -15.55
N PHE A 89 -12.42 4.52 -15.29
CA PHE A 89 -13.33 3.89 -16.23
C PHE A 89 -13.99 4.87 -17.21
N ILE A 90 -13.83 6.18 -17.01
CA ILE A 90 -14.30 7.20 -17.94
C ILE A 90 -13.28 7.32 -19.07
N ARG A 91 -13.67 6.88 -20.27
CA ARG A 91 -12.82 6.92 -21.47
C ARG A 91 -13.13 8.08 -22.42
N GLU A 92 -14.28 8.71 -22.24
CA GLU A 92 -14.77 9.80 -23.09
C GLU A 92 -15.23 10.96 -22.20
N TYR A 93 -14.77 12.16 -22.52
CA TYR A 93 -15.19 13.40 -21.88
C TYR A 93 -16.01 14.20 -22.91
N ASN A 94 -17.28 14.45 -22.59
CA ASN A 94 -18.19 15.28 -23.40
C ASN A 94 -18.05 16.75 -23.02
#